data_AF-A0A536TQU9-F1
#
_entry.id   AF-A0A536TQU9-F1
#
_cell.length_a   1.000
_cell.length_b   1.000
_cell.length_c   1.000
_cell.angle_alpha   90.00
_cell.angle_beta   90.00
_cell.angle_gamma   90.00
#
_symmetry.space_group_name_H-M   'P 1'
#
loop_
_entity.id
_entity.type
_entity.pdbx_description
1 polymer ?
#
loop_
_entity_poly.entity_id
_entity_poly.type
_entity_poly.pdbx_seq_one_letter_code
_entity_poly.pdbx_strand_id
1 'polypeptide(L)'
;NNIKGTLAIPHPYGRLQFGPDLELHFKTLIGTGSNPNVAAAVVIGIEDGWAKRVADGIAATGKPVSFFGIEGHGDTETIRRASKAAKDYMQWASELRREERPLKDLWVSTKCGESDTTSGIGANPCVGNAFDKLYEHGVTLVFGETTELTGGEQLVAARCRTPEVRDKFMFMFNRYQEVIDRHKTSDLMDSQPTKGNIAGGLTTIEEKALGNIQKIGKTCMVDGVLDKAEVPSGPGLWFMDSSSAAAEMVTLCAASGYAVHFFPTGQCNVIGNPILPVIKICANPRTVRLMPEHIDVDVSGITRKEINMDQAGDKLIEMMFRTANGRLTAAEALGHREFVLTRLYESA
;
A
#
# COMPACT_ATOMS: atom_id res chain seq x y z
N ASN A 1 -22.58 3.89 11.29
CA ASN A 1 -22.00 5.13 10.73
C ASN A 1 -21.11 4.77 9.56
N ASN A 2 -21.51 5.10 8.33
CA ASN A 2 -20.83 4.65 7.10
C ASN A 2 -19.55 5.43 6.77
N ILE A 3 -19.33 6.57 7.42
CA ILE A 3 -18.21 7.48 7.16
C ILE A 3 -17.57 7.96 8.46
N LYS A 4 -16.24 8.14 8.44
CA LYS A 4 -15.42 8.55 9.60
C LYS A 4 -15.32 10.07 9.79
N GLY A 5 -15.92 10.85 8.91
CA GLY A 5 -15.75 12.29 8.85
C GLY A 5 -14.80 12.73 7.73
N THR A 6 -14.57 14.04 7.67
CA THR A 6 -13.56 14.63 6.79
C THR A 6 -12.18 14.52 7.45
N LEU A 7 -11.19 14.06 6.70
CA LEU A 7 -9.81 13.94 7.15
C LEU A 7 -8.90 14.84 6.31
N ALA A 8 -8.08 15.65 6.97
CA ALA A 8 -7.00 16.38 6.30
C ALA A 8 -5.82 15.42 6.04
N ILE A 9 -5.32 15.42 4.81
CA ILE A 9 -4.16 14.62 4.39
C ILE A 9 -3.07 15.61 3.92
N PRO A 10 -2.24 16.14 4.83
CA PRO A 10 -1.18 17.06 4.46
C PRO A 10 -0.01 16.33 3.81
N HIS A 11 0.72 17.04 2.95
CA HIS A 11 2.04 16.61 2.48
C HIS A 11 2.99 17.82 2.49
N PRO A 12 4.31 17.61 2.64
CA PRO A 12 5.26 18.71 2.81
C PRO A 12 5.66 19.39 1.50
N TYR A 13 5.31 18.80 0.36
CA TYR A 13 5.70 19.28 -0.97
C TYR A 13 4.64 20.21 -1.58
N GLY A 14 4.98 21.01 -2.57
CA GLY A 14 4.02 21.92 -3.19
C GLY A 14 4.58 22.81 -4.30
N ARG A 15 5.91 22.94 -4.39
CA ARG A 15 6.66 23.52 -5.51
C ARG A 15 8.00 22.77 -5.64
N LEU A 16 8.73 23.03 -6.73
CA LEU A 16 10.13 22.58 -6.98
C LEU A 16 10.32 21.11 -7.38
N GLN A 17 9.25 20.36 -7.63
CA GLN A 17 9.32 19.09 -8.36
C GLN A 17 9.40 19.38 -9.86
N PHE A 18 10.09 18.54 -10.63
CA PHE A 18 10.22 18.69 -12.07
C PHE A 18 10.28 17.33 -12.79
N GLY A 19 9.98 17.34 -14.09
CA GLY A 19 10.06 16.14 -14.93
C GLY A 19 9.23 14.97 -14.37
N PRO A 20 9.75 13.73 -14.44
CA PRO A 20 9.07 12.54 -13.92
C PRO A 20 8.65 12.61 -12.44
N ASP A 21 9.39 13.33 -11.60
CA ASP A 21 9.08 13.50 -10.17
C ASP A 21 7.81 14.32 -9.94
N LEU A 22 7.63 15.40 -10.72
CA LEU A 22 6.42 16.21 -10.70
C LEU A 22 5.20 15.41 -11.18
N GLU A 23 5.37 14.61 -12.23
CA GLU A 23 4.30 13.78 -12.75
C GLU A 23 3.90 12.68 -11.76
N LEU A 24 4.86 12.04 -11.09
CA LEU A 24 4.58 11.09 -10.02
C LEU A 24 3.86 11.75 -8.83
N HIS A 25 4.25 12.97 -8.47
CA HIS A 25 3.57 13.76 -7.44
C HIS A 25 2.08 13.94 -7.77
N PHE A 26 1.76 14.42 -8.98
CA PHE A 26 0.36 14.59 -9.41
C PHE A 26 -0.38 13.25 -9.51
N LYS A 27 0.24 12.20 -10.08
CA LYS A 27 -0.37 10.86 -10.12
C LYS A 27 -0.73 10.34 -8.73
N THR A 28 0.16 10.54 -7.76
CA THR A 28 -0.08 10.07 -6.38
C THR A 28 -1.23 10.83 -5.74
N LEU A 29 -1.30 12.16 -5.87
CA LEU A 29 -2.39 12.97 -5.31
C LEU A 29 -3.74 12.69 -6.00
N ILE A 30 -3.75 12.67 -7.33
CA ILE A 30 -4.93 12.36 -8.13
C ILE A 30 -5.43 10.96 -7.79
N GLY A 31 -4.53 9.97 -7.79
CA GLY A 31 -4.84 8.58 -7.46
C GLY A 31 -5.41 8.44 -6.05
N THR A 32 -4.82 9.11 -5.06
CA THR A 32 -5.29 9.11 -3.66
C THR A 32 -6.73 9.62 -3.57
N GLY A 33 -7.05 10.75 -4.21
CA GLY A 33 -8.42 11.27 -4.25
C GLY A 33 -9.38 10.41 -5.10
N SER A 34 -8.85 9.69 -6.09
CA SER A 34 -9.59 8.80 -6.98
C SER A 34 -9.88 7.43 -6.34
N ASN A 35 -9.16 7.03 -5.30
CA ASN A 35 -9.28 5.73 -4.63
C ASN A 35 -10.73 5.46 -4.17
N PRO A 36 -11.29 4.25 -4.37
CA PRO A 36 -12.68 3.92 -4.01
C PRO A 36 -13.05 4.13 -2.52
N ASN A 37 -12.08 4.13 -1.61
CA ASN A 37 -12.29 4.44 -0.19
C ASN A 37 -12.54 5.94 0.09
N VAL A 38 -12.33 6.82 -0.91
CA VAL A 38 -12.61 8.26 -0.84
C VAL A 38 -13.92 8.55 -1.55
N ALA A 39 -14.93 9.04 -0.81
CA ALA A 39 -16.24 9.37 -1.36
C ALA A 39 -16.21 10.69 -2.16
N ALA A 40 -15.54 11.72 -1.63
CA ALA A 40 -15.41 13.05 -2.22
C ALA A 40 -14.10 13.70 -1.73
N ALA A 41 -13.59 14.69 -2.46
CA ALA A 41 -12.32 15.34 -2.16
C ALA A 41 -12.42 16.88 -2.12
N VAL A 42 -11.62 17.50 -1.26
CA VAL A 42 -11.36 18.94 -1.29
C VAL A 42 -9.85 19.12 -1.43
N VAL A 43 -9.43 19.69 -2.54
CA VAL A 43 -8.01 19.93 -2.85
C VAL A 43 -7.67 21.37 -2.44
N ILE A 44 -6.66 21.52 -1.58
CA ILE A 44 -6.14 22.83 -1.20
C ILE A 44 -4.70 22.91 -1.68
N GLY A 45 -4.39 23.96 -2.45
CA GLY A 45 -3.04 24.23 -2.92
C GLY A 45 -2.64 25.67 -2.63
N ILE A 46 -1.34 25.96 -2.76
CA ILE A 46 -0.85 27.35 -2.69
C ILE A 46 -1.49 28.17 -3.82
N GLU A 47 -1.43 27.65 -5.04
CA GLU A 47 -1.97 28.27 -6.26
C GLU A 47 -3.11 27.46 -6.87
N ASP A 48 -4.03 28.14 -7.55
CA ASP A 48 -5.19 27.52 -8.19
C ASP A 48 -4.80 26.53 -9.29
N GLY A 49 -3.73 26.78 -10.04
CA GLY A 49 -3.34 25.94 -11.18
C GLY A 49 -3.06 24.48 -10.78
N TRP A 50 -2.26 24.27 -9.74
CA TRP A 50 -1.92 22.92 -9.26
C TRP A 50 -3.09 22.27 -8.53
N ALA A 51 -3.81 23.03 -7.70
CA ALA A 51 -5.00 22.53 -7.01
C ALA A 51 -6.07 22.08 -8.02
N LYS A 52 -6.28 22.86 -9.08
CA LYS A 52 -7.19 22.52 -10.18
C LYS A 52 -6.72 21.30 -10.95
N ARG A 53 -5.43 21.16 -11.26
CA ARG A 53 -4.89 19.97 -11.96
C ARG A 53 -5.22 18.68 -11.20
N VAL A 54 -5.04 18.67 -9.88
CA VAL A 54 -5.38 17.51 -9.05
C VAL A 54 -6.89 17.28 -9.02
N ALA A 55 -7.68 18.34 -8.83
CA ALA A 55 -9.13 18.23 -8.79
C ALA A 55 -9.73 17.76 -10.12
N ASP A 56 -9.26 18.26 -11.27
CA ASP A 56 -9.70 17.81 -12.59
C ASP A 56 -9.40 16.32 -12.79
N GLY A 57 -8.22 15.86 -12.34
CA GLY A 57 -7.85 14.44 -12.38
C GLY A 57 -8.77 13.56 -11.54
N ILE A 58 -9.15 14.02 -10.35
CA ILE A 58 -10.11 13.31 -9.49
C ILE A 58 -11.52 13.35 -10.11
N ALA A 59 -11.93 14.50 -10.67
CA ALA A 59 -13.25 14.70 -11.27
C ALA A 59 -13.53 13.76 -12.44
N ALA A 60 -12.48 13.31 -13.15
CA ALA A 60 -12.60 12.32 -14.23
C ALA A 60 -13.19 10.98 -13.76
N THR A 61 -13.13 10.67 -12.46
CA THR A 61 -13.80 9.49 -11.87
C THR A 61 -15.31 9.67 -11.67
N GLY A 62 -15.84 10.89 -11.86
CA GLY A 62 -17.22 11.27 -11.56
C GLY A 62 -17.47 11.61 -10.08
N LYS A 63 -16.44 11.59 -9.24
CA LYS A 63 -16.57 11.93 -7.81
C LYS A 63 -16.73 13.44 -7.58
N PRO A 64 -17.49 13.84 -6.56
CA PRO A 64 -17.52 15.23 -6.14
C PRO A 64 -16.14 15.70 -5.67
N VAL A 65 -15.65 16.78 -6.27
CA VAL A 65 -14.38 17.39 -5.90
C VAL A 65 -14.43 18.91 -6.05
N SER A 66 -13.84 19.61 -5.10
CA SER A 66 -13.61 21.06 -5.17
C SER A 66 -12.14 21.36 -4.97
N PHE A 67 -11.68 22.50 -5.50
CA PHE A 67 -10.33 22.99 -5.25
C PHE A 67 -10.33 24.44 -4.76
N PHE A 68 -9.30 24.80 -4.00
CA PHE A 68 -9.11 26.15 -3.49
C PHE A 68 -7.61 26.51 -3.44
N GLY A 69 -7.21 27.61 -4.06
CA GLY A 69 -5.92 28.26 -3.84
C GLY A 69 -5.91 29.11 -2.57
N ILE A 70 -4.75 29.20 -1.94
CA ILE A 70 -4.50 30.09 -0.78
C ILE A 70 -4.04 31.47 -1.25
N GLU A 71 -3.18 31.51 -2.27
CA GLU A 71 -2.63 32.75 -2.84
C GLU A 71 -3.77 33.66 -3.35
N GLY A 72 -3.72 34.94 -3.00
CA GLY A 72 -4.78 35.91 -3.33
C GLY A 72 -6.05 35.84 -2.46
N HIS A 73 -6.19 34.83 -1.59
CA HIS A 73 -7.37 34.65 -0.74
C HIS A 73 -7.06 34.67 0.77
N GLY A 74 -5.88 34.18 1.17
CA GLY A 74 -5.48 34.03 2.56
C GLY A 74 -6.12 32.83 3.26
N ASP A 75 -5.45 32.35 4.32
CA ASP A 75 -5.80 31.08 4.97
C ASP A 75 -7.23 31.07 5.54
N THR A 76 -7.64 32.13 6.22
CA THR A 76 -8.94 32.17 6.92
C THR A 76 -10.10 32.05 5.94
N GLU A 77 -10.04 32.76 4.81
CA GLU A 77 -11.09 32.70 3.78
C GLU A 77 -11.07 31.37 3.03
N THR A 78 -9.89 30.83 2.73
CA THR A 78 -9.78 29.50 2.11
C THR A 78 -10.29 28.39 3.03
N ILE A 79 -9.97 28.44 4.33
CA ILE A 79 -10.52 27.52 5.34
C ILE A 79 -12.04 27.61 5.37
N ARG A 80 -12.61 28.83 5.36
CA ARG A 80 -14.07 29.03 5.35
C ARG A 80 -14.73 28.38 4.12
N ARG A 81 -14.19 28.60 2.92
CA ARG A 81 -14.72 28.05 1.65
C ARG A 81 -14.56 26.53 1.59
N ALA A 82 -13.38 26.01 1.92
CA ALA A 82 -13.09 24.58 1.94
C ALA A 82 -13.94 23.83 2.96
N SER A 83 -14.11 24.39 4.17
CA SER A 83 -14.96 23.79 5.21
C SER A 83 -16.43 23.71 4.80
N LYS A 84 -16.92 24.72 4.07
CA LYS A 84 -18.29 24.68 3.51
C LYS A 84 -18.46 23.52 2.53
N ALA A 85 -17.55 23.38 1.57
CA ALA A 85 -17.58 22.28 0.60
C ALA A 85 -17.45 20.91 1.30
N ALA A 86 -16.52 20.77 2.25
CA ALA A 86 -16.34 19.54 3.01
C ALA A 86 -17.61 19.14 3.81
N LYS A 87 -18.28 20.11 4.43
CA LYS A 87 -19.56 19.86 5.13
C LYS A 87 -20.64 19.38 4.16
N ASP A 88 -20.74 19.96 2.96
CA ASP A 88 -21.77 19.57 1.99
C ASP A 88 -21.48 18.16 1.43
N TYR A 89 -20.22 17.83 1.18
CA TYR A 89 -19.81 16.46 0.84
C TYR A 89 -20.03 15.47 1.97
N MET A 90 -19.83 15.87 3.22
CA MET A 90 -20.11 15.02 4.39
C MET A 90 -21.60 14.67 4.47
N GLN A 91 -22.49 15.63 4.20
CA GLN A 91 -23.94 15.36 4.14
C GLN A 91 -24.26 14.34 3.05
N TRP A 92 -23.82 14.60 1.82
CA TRP A 92 -24.01 13.68 0.69
C TRP A 92 -23.44 12.28 0.96
N ALA A 93 -22.20 12.18 1.43
CA ALA A 93 -21.54 10.90 1.68
C ALA A 93 -22.21 10.10 2.82
N SER A 94 -22.86 10.78 3.77
CA SER A 94 -23.53 10.12 4.90
C SER A 94 -24.80 9.36 4.51
N GLU A 95 -25.37 9.70 3.35
CA GLU A 95 -26.57 9.08 2.77
C GLU A 95 -26.23 7.78 2.02
N LEU A 96 -24.97 7.61 1.59
CA LEU A 96 -24.52 6.44 0.87
C LEU A 96 -24.62 5.18 1.75
N ARG A 97 -25.09 4.09 1.14
CA ARG A 97 -25.19 2.76 1.76
C ARG A 97 -24.23 1.80 1.10
N ARG A 98 -23.71 0.86 1.90
CA ARG A 98 -22.96 -0.28 1.36
C ARG A 98 -23.93 -1.16 0.59
N GLU A 99 -23.45 -1.68 -0.53
CA GLU A 99 -24.20 -2.59 -1.39
C GLU A 99 -23.37 -3.87 -1.58
N GLU A 100 -24.05 -4.98 -1.82
CA GLU A 100 -23.38 -6.22 -2.18
C GLU A 100 -22.65 -6.05 -3.52
N ARG A 101 -21.39 -6.46 -3.55
CA ARG A 101 -20.52 -6.36 -4.72
C ARG A 101 -19.80 -7.68 -4.95
N PRO A 102 -19.53 -8.05 -6.22
CA PRO A 102 -18.77 -9.25 -6.51
C PRO A 102 -17.34 -9.11 -5.97
N LEU A 103 -16.78 -10.23 -5.49
CA LEU A 103 -15.44 -10.28 -4.86
C LEU A 103 -14.34 -9.67 -5.73
N LYS A 104 -14.40 -9.86 -7.06
CA LYS A 104 -13.41 -9.33 -8.03
C LYS A 104 -13.24 -7.80 -7.98
N ASP A 105 -14.22 -7.07 -7.46
CA ASP A 105 -14.15 -5.60 -7.33
C ASP A 105 -13.27 -5.19 -6.13
N LEU A 106 -12.93 -6.11 -5.23
CA LEU A 106 -12.14 -5.85 -4.04
C LEU A 106 -10.64 -6.04 -4.31
N TRP A 107 -9.97 -4.98 -4.75
CA TRP A 107 -8.54 -5.03 -5.05
C TRP A 107 -7.68 -5.04 -3.78
N VAL A 108 -6.72 -5.97 -3.71
CA VAL A 108 -5.92 -6.22 -2.50
C VAL A 108 -4.43 -6.02 -2.77
N SER A 109 -3.77 -5.30 -1.88
CA SER A 109 -2.33 -5.04 -1.96
C SER A 109 -1.59 -5.66 -0.78
N THR A 110 -0.28 -5.89 -0.91
CA THR A 110 0.54 -6.33 0.22
C THR A 110 1.95 -5.76 0.22
N LYS A 111 2.49 -5.58 1.43
CA LYS A 111 3.86 -5.18 1.74
C LYS A 111 4.21 -5.72 3.13
N CYS A 112 5.40 -6.29 3.33
CA CYS A 112 5.82 -6.68 4.69
C CYS A 112 6.26 -5.47 5.54
N GLY A 113 5.96 -5.44 6.83
CA GLY A 113 6.43 -4.37 7.71
C GLY A 113 7.86 -4.56 8.18
N GLU A 114 8.01 -4.71 9.49
CA GLU A 114 9.29 -5.05 10.12
C GLU A 114 9.38 -6.57 10.27
N SER A 115 10.05 -7.20 9.31
CA SER A 115 10.20 -8.65 9.23
C SER A 115 11.09 -9.23 10.34
N ASP A 116 10.80 -10.46 10.70
CA ASP A 116 11.64 -11.33 11.54
C ASP A 116 11.63 -12.76 10.95
N THR A 117 12.24 -13.72 11.66
CA THR A 117 12.25 -15.14 11.24
C THR A 117 10.86 -15.74 11.03
N THR A 118 9.85 -15.32 11.80
CA THR A 118 8.47 -15.83 11.69
C THR A 118 7.73 -15.27 10.48
N SER A 119 8.18 -14.14 9.92
CA SER A 119 7.58 -13.56 8.72
C SER A 119 7.64 -14.53 7.53
N GLY A 120 8.81 -15.11 7.25
CA GLY A 120 9.02 -15.99 6.09
C GLY A 120 8.39 -17.38 6.22
N ILE A 121 8.10 -17.84 7.44
CA ILE A 121 7.54 -19.17 7.71
C ILE A 121 6.07 -19.16 8.15
N GLY A 122 5.50 -17.98 8.43
CA GLY A 122 4.13 -17.83 8.93
C GLY A 122 3.36 -16.70 8.27
N ALA A 123 3.71 -15.44 8.53
CA ALA A 123 2.89 -14.30 8.12
C ALA A 123 2.87 -14.07 6.60
N ASN A 124 4.02 -14.16 5.92
CA ASN A 124 4.08 -14.03 4.47
C ASN A 124 3.44 -15.22 3.74
N PRO A 125 3.68 -16.49 4.14
CA PRO A 125 2.93 -17.63 3.62
C PRO A 125 1.41 -17.53 3.82
N CYS A 126 0.95 -16.96 4.94
CA CYS A 126 -0.48 -16.71 5.19
C CYS A 126 -1.06 -15.74 4.15
N VAL A 127 -0.34 -14.66 3.84
CA VAL A 127 -0.69 -13.74 2.74
C VAL A 127 -0.70 -14.47 1.40
N GLY A 128 0.31 -15.29 1.14
CA GLY A 128 0.40 -16.08 -0.09
C GLY A 128 -0.78 -17.03 -0.29
N ASN A 129 -1.21 -17.75 0.75
CA ASN A 129 -2.38 -18.60 0.68
C ASN A 129 -3.67 -17.80 0.43
N ALA A 130 -3.82 -16.63 1.06
CA ALA A 130 -4.94 -15.75 0.78
C ALA A 130 -4.92 -15.22 -0.67
N PHE A 131 -3.74 -14.88 -1.19
CA PHE A 131 -3.57 -14.45 -2.58
C PHE A 131 -3.94 -15.55 -3.56
N ASP A 132 -3.46 -16.79 -3.38
CA ASP A 132 -3.83 -17.92 -4.24
C ASP A 132 -5.35 -18.10 -4.32
N LYS A 133 -6.05 -18.02 -3.18
CA LYS A 133 -7.53 -18.12 -3.12
C LYS A 133 -8.22 -16.96 -3.84
N LEU A 134 -7.78 -15.72 -3.61
CA LEU A 134 -8.37 -14.53 -4.23
C LEU A 134 -8.11 -14.47 -5.74
N TYR A 135 -6.95 -14.95 -6.16
CA TYR A 135 -6.51 -14.98 -7.54
C TYR A 135 -7.45 -15.80 -8.44
N GLU A 136 -7.87 -16.98 -7.96
CA GLU A 136 -8.82 -17.85 -8.67
C GLU A 136 -10.20 -17.18 -8.88
N HIS A 137 -10.54 -16.20 -8.06
CA HIS A 137 -11.77 -15.41 -8.17
C HIS A 137 -11.63 -14.14 -9.01
N GLY A 138 -10.51 -13.96 -9.71
CA GLY A 138 -10.28 -12.82 -10.59
C GLY A 138 -10.09 -11.50 -9.85
N VAL A 139 -9.61 -11.55 -8.61
CA VAL A 139 -9.26 -10.35 -7.85
C VAL A 139 -7.96 -9.74 -8.39
N THR A 140 -7.90 -8.41 -8.41
CA THR A 140 -6.67 -7.68 -8.69
C THR A 140 -5.79 -7.62 -7.43
N LEU A 141 -4.61 -8.20 -7.51
CA LEU A 141 -3.64 -8.33 -6.43
C LEU A 141 -2.35 -7.56 -6.75
N VAL A 142 -1.66 -7.02 -5.76
CA VAL A 142 -0.34 -6.41 -5.97
C VAL A 142 0.64 -6.67 -4.83
N PHE A 143 1.90 -6.84 -5.22
CA PHE A 143 3.06 -6.83 -4.34
C PHE A 143 4.13 -5.90 -4.92
N GLY A 144 5.11 -5.51 -4.11
CA GLY A 144 6.21 -4.63 -4.52
C GLY A 144 7.46 -4.91 -3.70
N GLU A 145 8.10 -3.85 -3.20
CA GLU A 145 9.33 -3.90 -2.40
C GLU A 145 10.54 -4.37 -3.21
N THR A 146 10.85 -3.64 -4.29
CA THR A 146 11.81 -4.05 -5.32
C THR A 146 13.15 -4.50 -4.74
N THR A 147 13.68 -3.78 -3.73
CA THR A 147 14.98 -4.11 -3.13
C THR A 147 14.92 -5.27 -2.14
N GLU A 148 13.73 -5.60 -1.60
CA GLU A 148 13.56 -6.80 -0.77
C GLU A 148 13.40 -8.08 -1.59
N LEU A 149 13.47 -8.00 -2.92
CA LEU A 149 13.54 -9.16 -3.81
C LEU A 149 14.98 -9.52 -4.18
N THR A 150 15.98 -8.71 -3.80
CA THR A 150 17.39 -8.96 -4.12
C THR A 150 17.83 -10.33 -3.61
N GLY A 151 18.35 -11.16 -4.53
CA GLY A 151 18.78 -12.53 -4.26
C GLY A 151 17.68 -13.58 -4.48
N GLY A 152 16.44 -13.14 -4.70
CA GLY A 152 15.29 -13.99 -5.02
C GLY A 152 14.55 -13.58 -6.30
N GLU A 153 15.02 -12.55 -7.00
CA GLU A 153 14.32 -11.94 -8.14
C GLU A 153 14.09 -12.93 -9.29
N GLN A 154 14.99 -13.89 -9.49
CA GLN A 154 14.83 -14.95 -10.49
C GLN A 154 13.62 -15.85 -10.23
N LEU A 155 13.21 -16.02 -8.96
CA LEU A 155 12.01 -16.80 -8.60
C LEU A 155 10.73 -16.06 -9.00
N VAL A 156 10.74 -14.73 -8.91
CA VAL A 156 9.62 -13.89 -9.37
C VAL A 156 9.60 -13.85 -10.90
N ALA A 157 10.77 -13.67 -11.53
CA ALA A 157 10.92 -13.69 -12.98
C ALA A 157 10.44 -15.02 -13.61
N ALA A 158 10.71 -16.15 -12.95
CA ALA A 158 10.23 -17.47 -13.39
C ALA A 158 8.71 -17.64 -13.28
N ARG A 159 8.03 -16.81 -12.46
CA ARG A 159 6.58 -16.81 -12.27
C ARG A 159 5.86 -15.72 -13.07
N CYS A 160 6.57 -14.99 -13.93
CA CYS A 160 5.95 -14.06 -14.85
C CYS A 160 5.18 -14.80 -15.94
N ARG A 161 3.94 -14.36 -16.20
CA ARG A 161 3.01 -15.02 -17.13
C ARG A 161 3.58 -15.17 -18.53
N THR A 162 4.27 -14.13 -19.01
CA THR A 162 4.85 -14.07 -20.35
C THR A 162 6.28 -13.55 -20.30
N PRO A 163 7.10 -13.80 -21.35
CA PRO A 163 8.44 -13.22 -21.47
C PRO A 163 8.44 -11.69 -21.39
N GLU A 164 7.43 -11.01 -21.94
CA GLU A 164 7.35 -9.55 -21.92
C GLU A 164 7.12 -9.02 -20.50
N VAL A 165 6.29 -9.71 -19.70
CA VAL A 165 6.10 -9.37 -18.29
C VAL A 165 7.38 -9.60 -17.50
N ARG A 166 8.09 -10.70 -17.79
CA ARG A 166 9.39 -11.01 -17.18
C ARG A 166 10.42 -9.93 -17.48
N ASP A 167 10.54 -9.52 -18.74
CA ASP A 167 11.51 -8.51 -19.16
C ASP A 167 11.18 -7.14 -18.54
N LYS A 168 9.90 -6.77 -18.47
CA LYS A 168 9.45 -5.55 -17.78
C LYS A 168 9.76 -5.61 -16.28
N PHE A 169 9.57 -6.75 -15.63
CA PHE A 169 9.93 -6.96 -14.22
C PHE A 169 11.43 -6.79 -14.00
N MET A 170 12.25 -7.48 -14.78
CA MET A 170 13.71 -7.40 -14.68
C MET A 170 14.22 -5.99 -14.96
N PHE A 171 13.62 -5.28 -15.92
CA PHE A 171 13.94 -3.88 -16.18
C PHE A 171 13.69 -3.00 -14.95
N MET A 172 12.52 -3.10 -14.31
CA MET A 172 12.20 -2.31 -13.11
C MET A 172 13.12 -2.66 -11.95
N PHE A 173 13.39 -3.94 -11.74
CA PHE A 173 14.31 -4.41 -10.70
C PHE A 173 15.72 -3.85 -10.91
N ASN A 174 16.29 -4.02 -12.10
CA ASN A 174 17.63 -3.55 -12.43
C ASN A 174 17.74 -2.02 -12.35
N ARG A 175 16.72 -1.28 -12.81
CA ARG A 175 16.67 0.18 -12.68
C ARG A 175 16.78 0.63 -11.23
N TYR A 176 16.16 -0.09 -10.29
CA TYR A 176 16.25 0.23 -8.88
C TYR A 176 17.63 -0.11 -8.30
N GLN A 177 18.22 -1.26 -8.69
CA GLN A 177 19.58 -1.62 -8.29
C GLN A 177 20.61 -0.60 -8.77
N GLU A 178 20.50 -0.11 -10.01
CA GLU A 178 21.40 0.92 -10.55
C GLU A 178 21.40 2.22 -9.73
N VAL A 179 20.24 2.63 -9.19
CA VAL A 179 20.15 3.80 -8.31
C VAL A 179 20.92 3.54 -7.02
N ILE A 180 20.75 2.35 -6.43
CA ILE A 180 21.46 1.98 -5.20
C ILE A 180 22.95 1.97 -5.47
N ASP A 181 23.41 1.24 -6.49
CA ASP A 181 24.83 1.11 -6.82
C ASP A 181 25.52 2.45 -7.09
N ARG A 182 24.79 3.42 -7.68
CA ARG A 182 25.32 4.77 -7.93
C ARG A 182 25.49 5.60 -6.67
N HIS A 183 24.65 5.41 -5.66
CA HIS A 183 24.55 6.30 -4.49
C HIS A 183 24.95 5.64 -3.16
N LYS A 184 25.27 4.34 -3.18
CA LYS A 184 25.58 3.59 -1.97
C LYS A 184 26.88 4.05 -1.33
N THR A 185 26.87 4.25 -0.02
CA THR A 185 28.06 4.48 0.81
C THR A 185 28.54 3.21 1.52
N SER A 186 27.69 2.19 1.58
CA SER A 186 27.92 0.81 2.03
C SER A 186 27.16 -0.14 1.10
N ASP A 187 27.40 -1.46 1.12
CA ASP A 187 26.62 -2.34 0.24
C ASP A 187 25.12 -2.31 0.63
N LEU A 188 24.21 -2.56 -0.33
CA LEU A 188 22.80 -2.75 -0.02
C LEU A 188 22.62 -3.88 1.00
N MET A 189 23.46 -4.92 0.89
CA MET A 189 23.54 -6.04 1.83
C MET A 189 23.87 -5.59 3.27
N ASP A 190 24.49 -4.43 3.45
CA ASP A 190 24.82 -3.86 4.77
C ASP A 190 23.65 -3.02 5.34
N SER A 191 22.73 -2.57 4.49
CA SER A 191 21.56 -1.75 4.88
C SER A 191 20.26 -2.55 4.94
N GLN A 192 20.21 -3.69 4.25
CA GLN A 192 19.13 -4.67 4.21
C GLN A 192 19.72 -6.08 4.37
N PRO A 193 19.30 -6.86 5.38
CA PRO A 193 18.20 -6.61 6.31
C PRO A 193 18.45 -5.42 7.25
N THR A 194 17.39 -4.69 7.64
CA THR A 194 17.54 -3.55 8.56
C THR A 194 18.03 -4.02 9.94
N LYS A 195 18.55 -3.11 10.78
CA LYS A 195 18.94 -3.45 12.17
C LYS A 195 17.82 -4.14 12.95
N GLY A 196 16.57 -3.70 12.75
CA GLY A 196 15.39 -4.37 13.30
C GLY A 196 15.29 -5.80 12.79
N ASN A 197 15.37 -6.02 11.47
CA ASN A 197 15.31 -7.37 10.88
C ASN A 197 16.40 -8.32 11.41
N ILE A 198 17.63 -7.83 11.55
CA ILE A 198 18.75 -8.61 12.10
C ILE A 198 18.47 -8.97 13.57
N ALA A 199 17.95 -8.03 14.37
CA ALA A 199 17.51 -8.31 15.74
C ALA A 199 16.35 -9.32 15.80
N GLY A 200 15.52 -9.36 14.75
CA GLY A 200 14.47 -10.36 14.52
C GLY A 200 14.98 -11.73 14.03
N GLY A 201 16.29 -11.87 13.80
CA GLY A 201 16.96 -13.13 13.46
C GLY A 201 17.18 -13.39 11.97
N LEU A 202 16.94 -12.41 11.09
CA LEU A 202 17.28 -12.54 9.66
C LEU A 202 18.78 -12.29 9.44
N THR A 203 19.44 -13.19 8.71
CA THR A 203 20.89 -13.20 8.57
C THR A 203 21.40 -12.62 7.25
N THR A 204 20.65 -12.80 6.15
CA THR A 204 21.04 -12.27 4.83
C THR A 204 19.85 -11.65 4.08
N ILE A 205 20.14 -10.86 3.04
CA ILE A 205 19.09 -10.28 2.18
C ILE A 205 18.37 -11.36 1.37
N GLU A 206 19.06 -12.43 0.97
CA GLU A 206 18.50 -13.57 0.27
C GLU A 206 17.48 -14.31 1.15
N GLU A 207 17.80 -14.54 2.42
CA GLU A 207 16.88 -15.16 3.38
C GLU A 207 15.60 -14.32 3.51
N LYS A 208 15.77 -13.00 3.60
CA LYS A 208 14.66 -12.04 3.64
C LYS A 208 13.84 -12.08 2.33
N ALA A 209 14.50 -12.13 1.17
CA ALA A 209 13.85 -12.18 -0.14
C ALA A 209 13.04 -13.48 -0.31
N LEU A 210 13.59 -14.63 0.07
CA LEU A 210 12.89 -15.91 0.03
C LEU A 210 11.62 -15.89 0.90
N GLY A 211 11.70 -15.27 2.08
CA GLY A 211 10.54 -15.04 2.93
C GLY A 211 9.54 -14.06 2.34
N ASN A 212 10.00 -12.96 1.73
CA ASN A 212 9.18 -11.95 1.05
C ASN A 212 8.36 -12.57 -0.09
N ILE A 213 9.00 -13.37 -0.95
CA ILE A 213 8.38 -14.00 -2.12
C ILE A 213 7.22 -14.94 -1.73
N GLN A 214 7.17 -15.44 -0.49
CA GLN A 214 6.03 -16.24 -0.03
C GLN A 214 4.70 -15.47 -0.09
N LYS A 215 4.72 -14.12 -0.07
CA LYS A 215 3.50 -13.29 -0.17
C LYS A 215 2.74 -13.46 -1.47
N ILE A 216 3.42 -13.84 -2.56
CA ILE A 216 2.78 -14.02 -3.85
C ILE A 216 2.19 -15.43 -4.04
N GLY A 217 2.07 -16.21 -2.96
CA GLY A 217 1.45 -17.52 -2.98
C GLY A 217 2.25 -18.56 -3.74
N LYS A 218 1.61 -19.66 -4.13
CA LYS A 218 2.22 -20.78 -4.86
C LYS A 218 1.64 -20.94 -6.27
N THR A 219 0.40 -20.52 -6.51
CA THR A 219 -0.30 -20.72 -7.77
C THR A 219 -0.45 -19.44 -8.58
N CYS A 220 -0.39 -18.27 -7.95
CA CYS A 220 -0.43 -16.99 -8.68
C CYS A 220 0.72 -16.89 -9.69
N MET A 221 0.43 -16.35 -10.88
CA MET A 221 1.44 -15.94 -11.84
C MET A 221 1.44 -14.41 -11.90
N VAL A 222 2.61 -13.79 -12.05
CA VAL A 222 2.69 -12.34 -12.23
C VAL A 222 2.16 -12.00 -13.61
N ASP A 223 0.97 -11.40 -13.67
CA ASP A 223 0.24 -11.10 -14.90
C ASP A 223 0.64 -9.76 -15.50
N GLY A 224 1.28 -8.88 -14.72
CA GLY A 224 1.79 -7.62 -15.22
C GLY A 224 2.67 -6.86 -14.24
N VAL A 225 3.26 -5.78 -14.74
CA VAL A 225 4.20 -4.93 -14.01
C VAL A 225 3.74 -3.48 -14.12
N LEU A 226 3.75 -2.79 -13.00
CA LEU A 226 3.35 -1.40 -12.80
C LEU A 226 4.54 -0.56 -12.36
N ASP A 227 4.64 0.65 -12.89
CA ASP A 227 5.45 1.69 -12.27
C ASP A 227 4.69 2.33 -11.09
N LYS A 228 5.34 3.25 -10.38
CA LYS A 228 4.81 3.92 -9.19
C LYS A 228 3.49 4.64 -9.49
N ALA A 229 2.48 4.38 -8.67
CA ALA A 229 1.13 4.94 -8.78
C ALA A 229 0.45 4.68 -10.14
N GLU A 230 0.86 3.62 -10.86
CA GLU A 230 0.18 3.15 -12.07
C GLU A 230 -1.01 2.25 -11.70
N VAL A 231 -2.12 2.39 -12.42
CA VAL A 231 -3.35 1.61 -12.22
C VAL A 231 -3.27 0.34 -13.06
N PRO A 232 -3.54 -0.85 -12.51
CA PRO A 232 -3.57 -2.10 -13.28
C PRO A 232 -4.65 -2.07 -14.37
N SER A 233 -4.36 -2.69 -15.51
CA SER A 233 -5.29 -2.74 -16.65
C SER A 233 -6.32 -3.88 -16.58
N GLY A 234 -6.23 -4.75 -15.57
CA GLY A 234 -7.12 -5.90 -15.42
C GLY A 234 -6.87 -6.71 -14.15
N PRO A 235 -7.64 -7.80 -13.94
CA PRO A 235 -7.47 -8.70 -12.81
C PRO A 235 -6.16 -9.49 -12.91
N GLY A 236 -5.73 -10.07 -11.78
CA GLY A 236 -4.49 -10.86 -11.70
C GLY A 236 -3.50 -10.29 -10.69
N LEU A 237 -2.30 -10.86 -10.65
CA LEU A 237 -1.24 -10.48 -9.72
C LEU A 237 -0.26 -9.55 -10.42
N TRP A 238 -0.13 -8.35 -9.89
CA TRP A 238 0.73 -7.31 -10.41
C TRP A 238 1.96 -7.13 -9.52
N PHE A 239 3.11 -6.88 -10.13
CA PHE A 239 4.26 -6.32 -9.45
C PHE A 239 4.26 -4.79 -9.63
N MET A 240 4.36 -4.04 -8.54
CA MET A 240 4.55 -2.58 -8.59
C MET A 240 5.96 -2.23 -8.13
N ASP A 241 6.69 -1.48 -8.96
CA ASP A 241 8.00 -0.97 -8.55
C ASP A 241 7.84 0.02 -7.39
N SER A 242 8.40 -0.32 -6.24
CA SER A 242 8.27 0.48 -5.02
C SER A 242 9.53 0.41 -4.17
N SER A 243 9.73 1.43 -3.33
CA SER A 243 10.68 1.34 -2.24
C SER A 243 10.20 0.32 -1.19
N SER A 244 11.10 -0.07 -0.31
CA SER A 244 10.81 -0.94 0.84
C SER A 244 10.29 -0.16 2.05
N ALA A 245 10.16 1.16 1.92
CA ALA A 245 9.54 1.99 2.95
C ALA A 245 8.03 1.73 2.96
N ALA A 246 7.52 1.28 4.11
CA ALA A 246 6.12 0.90 4.27
C ALA A 246 5.14 2.02 3.90
N ALA A 247 5.36 3.24 4.41
CA ALA A 247 4.46 4.35 4.15
C ALA A 247 4.37 4.74 2.66
N GLU A 248 5.49 4.65 1.92
CA GLU A 248 5.50 4.93 0.48
C GLU A 248 4.71 3.88 -0.29
N MET A 249 5.00 2.58 -0.08
CA MET A 249 4.32 1.51 -0.81
C MET A 249 2.80 1.51 -0.56
N VAL A 250 2.36 1.70 0.69
CA VAL A 250 0.93 1.77 1.01
C VAL A 250 0.29 3.00 0.36
N THR A 251 1.01 4.13 0.30
CA THR A 251 0.54 5.34 -0.39
C THR A 251 0.41 5.11 -1.91
N LEU A 252 1.37 4.45 -2.54
CA LEU A 252 1.30 4.10 -3.97
C LEU A 252 0.14 3.13 -4.26
N CYS A 253 -0.05 2.10 -3.44
CA CYS A 253 -1.19 1.18 -3.57
C CYS A 253 -2.53 1.93 -3.43
N ALA A 254 -2.62 2.84 -2.46
CA ALA A 254 -3.81 3.68 -2.31
C ALA A 254 -4.03 4.54 -3.57
N ALA A 255 -2.97 5.16 -4.10
CA ALA A 255 -3.06 5.95 -5.32
C ALA A 255 -3.46 5.13 -6.57
N SER A 256 -3.04 3.87 -6.65
CA SER A 256 -3.40 2.97 -7.75
C SER A 256 -4.80 2.35 -7.64
N GLY A 257 -5.56 2.67 -6.57
CA GLY A 257 -6.96 2.27 -6.42
C GLY A 257 -7.19 0.98 -5.63
N TYR A 258 -6.18 0.42 -4.98
CA TYR A 258 -6.37 -0.75 -4.11
C TYR A 258 -7.25 -0.40 -2.91
N ALA A 259 -8.10 -1.32 -2.48
CA ALA A 259 -9.14 -1.08 -1.48
C ALA A 259 -8.77 -1.60 -0.09
N VAL A 260 -7.93 -2.64 0.01
CA VAL A 260 -7.42 -3.20 1.27
C VAL A 260 -5.93 -3.52 1.14
N HIS A 261 -5.19 -3.41 2.25
CA HIS A 261 -3.77 -3.72 2.33
C HIS A 261 -3.47 -4.79 3.39
N PHE A 262 -2.80 -5.86 2.99
CA PHE A 262 -2.26 -6.88 3.89
C PHE A 262 -0.83 -6.56 4.28
N PHE A 263 -0.61 -6.43 5.59
CA PHE A 263 0.64 -6.00 6.17
C PHE A 263 1.21 -7.04 7.13
N PRO A 264 1.86 -8.11 6.63
CA PRO A 264 2.53 -9.07 7.49
C PRO A 264 3.71 -8.43 8.20
N THR A 265 3.82 -8.62 9.51
CA THR A 265 4.88 -8.02 10.34
C THR A 265 5.35 -8.98 11.43
N GLY A 266 6.67 -9.04 11.63
CA GLY A 266 7.29 -9.85 12.68
C GLY A 266 7.40 -9.08 14.00
N GLN A 267 7.90 -7.84 13.96
CA GLN A 267 8.14 -7.00 15.15
C GLN A 267 7.10 -5.89 15.36
N CYS A 268 6.02 -5.91 14.58
CA CYS A 268 4.93 -4.94 14.64
C CYS A 268 5.34 -3.51 14.27
N ASN A 269 5.57 -3.31 12.97
CA ASN A 269 5.60 -1.97 12.41
C ASN A 269 4.20 -1.33 12.47
N VAL A 270 4.10 -0.15 13.05
CA VAL A 270 2.82 0.50 13.37
C VAL A 270 2.15 1.24 12.20
N ILE A 271 2.83 1.36 11.05
CA ILE A 271 2.35 2.12 9.88
C ILE A 271 0.91 1.79 9.50
N GLY A 272 0.11 2.84 9.32
CA GLY A 272 -1.22 2.82 8.73
C GLY A 272 -1.25 3.61 7.43
N ASN A 273 -2.44 4.09 7.07
CA ASN A 273 -2.65 4.99 5.94
C ASN A 273 -3.98 5.73 6.17
N PRO A 274 -4.11 7.00 5.74
CA PRO A 274 -5.33 7.77 5.95
C PRO A 274 -6.54 7.26 5.17
N ILE A 275 -6.37 6.51 4.08
CA ILE A 275 -7.46 6.10 3.19
C ILE A 275 -7.51 4.59 2.89
N LEU A 276 -6.38 3.88 2.94
CA LEU A 276 -6.28 2.46 2.63
C LEU A 276 -6.20 1.66 3.94
N PRO A 277 -7.24 0.88 4.31
CA PRO A 277 -7.21 0.05 5.51
C PRO A 277 -6.03 -0.93 5.49
N VAL A 278 -5.19 -0.84 6.52
CA VAL A 278 -4.01 -1.69 6.71
C VAL A 278 -4.35 -2.77 7.74
N ILE A 279 -4.49 -4.02 7.27
CA ILE A 279 -4.73 -5.20 8.11
C ILE A 279 -3.37 -5.79 8.49
N LYS A 280 -3.07 -5.78 9.79
CA LYS A 280 -1.78 -6.28 10.29
C LYS A 280 -1.86 -7.77 10.67
N ILE A 281 -0.95 -8.56 10.11
CA ILE A 281 -0.86 -10.01 10.34
C ILE A 281 0.45 -10.33 11.04
N CYS A 282 0.43 -11.13 12.10
CA CYS A 282 1.64 -11.49 12.83
C CYS A 282 1.70 -12.98 13.15
N ALA A 283 2.87 -13.58 12.89
CA ALA A 283 3.18 -14.97 13.23
C ALA A 283 4.12 -15.08 14.46
N ASN A 284 4.62 -13.96 14.99
CA ASN A 284 5.52 -13.97 16.14
C ASN A 284 4.71 -13.97 17.45
N PRO A 285 4.74 -15.06 18.25
CA PRO A 285 3.96 -15.12 19.49
C PRO A 285 4.41 -14.09 20.54
N ARG A 286 5.67 -13.66 20.51
CA ARG A 286 6.17 -12.60 21.40
C ARG A 286 5.54 -11.27 21.03
N THR A 287 5.52 -10.92 19.75
CA THR A 287 4.94 -9.66 19.25
C THR A 287 3.44 -9.61 19.49
N VAL A 288 2.72 -10.70 19.19
CA VAL A 288 1.28 -10.81 19.48
C VAL A 288 1.00 -10.60 20.97
N ARG A 289 1.84 -11.11 21.87
CA ARG A 289 1.67 -10.91 23.32
C ARG A 289 2.00 -9.50 23.78
N LEU A 290 3.01 -8.86 23.18
CA LEU A 290 3.53 -7.56 23.64
C LEU A 290 2.83 -6.36 23.01
N MET A 291 2.30 -6.50 21.79
CA MET A 291 1.65 -5.43 21.02
C MET A 291 0.30 -5.89 20.42
N PRO A 292 -0.59 -6.57 21.19
CA PRO A 292 -1.83 -7.14 20.66
C PRO A 292 -2.77 -6.08 20.06
N GLU A 293 -2.73 -4.84 20.54
CA GLU A 293 -3.57 -3.74 20.08
C GLU A 293 -3.30 -3.33 18.62
N HIS A 294 -2.12 -3.68 18.10
CA HIS A 294 -1.74 -3.38 16.71
C HIS A 294 -2.01 -4.54 15.76
N ILE A 295 -2.35 -5.74 16.24
CA ILE A 295 -2.49 -6.93 15.40
C ILE A 295 -3.96 -7.21 15.11
N ASP A 296 -4.33 -7.24 13.83
CA ASP A 296 -5.67 -7.65 13.40
C ASP A 296 -5.80 -9.17 13.31
N VAL A 297 -4.77 -9.83 12.78
CA VAL A 297 -4.78 -11.28 12.52
C VAL A 297 -3.58 -11.95 13.18
N ASP A 298 -3.84 -12.67 14.28
CA ASP A 298 -2.87 -13.55 14.93
C ASP A 298 -2.83 -14.91 14.22
N VAL A 299 -1.69 -15.19 13.60
CA VAL A 299 -1.37 -16.48 12.97
C VAL A 299 -0.17 -17.16 13.64
N SER A 300 0.18 -16.76 14.86
CA SER A 300 1.30 -17.31 15.62
C SER A 300 1.17 -18.81 15.92
N GLY A 301 -0.07 -19.32 15.91
CA GLY A 301 -0.38 -20.75 15.99
C GLY A 301 0.28 -21.60 14.88
N ILE A 302 0.66 -21.01 13.73
CA ILE A 302 1.42 -21.71 12.68
C ILE A 302 2.75 -22.23 13.25
N THR A 303 3.48 -21.36 13.97
CA THR A 303 4.80 -21.71 14.53
C THR A 303 4.71 -22.79 15.60
N ARG A 304 3.53 -22.94 16.21
CA ARG A 304 3.21 -23.94 17.24
C ARG A 304 2.52 -25.19 16.69
N LYS A 305 2.26 -25.25 15.37
CA LYS A 305 1.50 -26.31 14.70
C LYS A 305 0.05 -26.47 15.22
N GLU A 306 -0.52 -25.38 15.75
CA GLU A 306 -1.91 -25.33 16.24
C GLU A 306 -2.89 -25.05 15.09
N ILE A 307 -2.44 -24.34 14.06
CA ILE A 307 -3.17 -24.10 12.82
C ILE A 307 -2.27 -24.37 11.62
N ASN A 308 -2.86 -24.73 10.49
CA ASN A 308 -2.15 -24.88 9.22
C ASN A 308 -2.24 -23.59 8.36
N MET A 309 -1.56 -23.59 7.22
CA MET A 309 -1.48 -22.41 6.35
C MET A 309 -2.82 -22.05 5.70
N ASP A 310 -3.65 -23.06 5.41
CA ASP A 310 -4.96 -22.90 4.79
C ASP A 310 -5.92 -22.17 5.75
N GLN A 311 -5.96 -22.61 7.01
CA GLN A 311 -6.71 -21.98 8.09
C GLN A 311 -6.22 -20.55 8.38
N ALA A 312 -4.92 -20.30 8.28
CA ALA A 312 -4.38 -18.96 8.45
C ALA A 312 -4.83 -18.02 7.32
N GLY A 313 -4.79 -18.48 6.07
CA GLY A 313 -5.32 -17.74 4.92
C GLY A 313 -6.81 -17.45 5.06
N ASP A 314 -7.60 -18.41 5.54
CA ASP A 314 -9.05 -18.22 5.80
C ASP A 314 -9.29 -17.14 6.85
N LYS A 315 -8.54 -17.14 7.95
CA LYS A 315 -8.63 -16.08 8.98
C LYS A 315 -8.32 -14.69 8.41
N LEU A 316 -7.33 -14.61 7.52
CA LEU A 316 -6.96 -13.34 6.87
C LEU A 316 -8.08 -12.87 5.92
N ILE A 317 -8.63 -13.77 5.11
CA ILE A 317 -9.76 -13.46 4.21
C ILE A 317 -11.01 -13.05 5.00
N GLU A 318 -11.31 -13.74 6.10
CA GLU A 318 -12.42 -13.36 6.99
C GLU A 318 -12.22 -11.94 7.53
N MET A 319 -11.01 -11.61 8.00
CA MET A 319 -10.69 -10.27 8.47
C MET A 319 -10.78 -9.21 7.37
N MET A 320 -10.36 -9.56 6.15
CA MET A 320 -10.52 -8.72 4.97
C MET A 320 -11.99 -8.41 4.72
N PHE A 321 -12.87 -9.42 4.73
CA PHE A 321 -14.30 -9.21 4.54
C PHE A 321 -14.93 -8.37 5.64
N ARG A 322 -14.55 -8.59 6.89
CA ARG A 322 -15.02 -7.75 8.01
C ARG A 322 -14.61 -6.29 7.81
N THR A 323 -13.36 -6.06 7.39
CA THR A 323 -12.82 -4.72 7.11
C THR A 323 -13.52 -4.05 5.93
N ALA A 324 -13.67 -4.77 4.80
CA ALA A 324 -14.39 -4.29 3.63
C ALA A 324 -15.87 -3.94 3.95
N ASN A 325 -16.47 -4.64 4.93
CA ASN A 325 -17.82 -4.35 5.43
C ASN A 325 -17.87 -3.28 6.54
N GLY A 326 -16.75 -2.62 6.86
CA GLY A 326 -16.70 -1.44 7.72
C GLY A 326 -16.16 -1.66 9.13
N ARG A 327 -15.63 -2.84 9.46
CA ARG A 327 -14.80 -2.99 10.67
C ARG A 327 -13.53 -2.14 10.49
N LEU A 328 -13.19 -1.34 11.50
CA LEU A 328 -11.92 -0.61 11.47
C LEU A 328 -10.76 -1.57 11.74
N THR A 329 -9.65 -1.39 11.04
CA THR A 329 -8.41 -2.09 11.40
C THR A 329 -7.80 -1.50 12.67
N ALA A 330 -6.90 -2.23 13.31
CA ALA A 330 -6.14 -1.73 14.45
C ALA A 330 -5.45 -0.39 14.15
N ALA A 331 -4.82 -0.27 12.97
CA ALA A 331 -4.15 0.96 12.53
C ALA A 331 -5.11 2.15 12.48
N GLU A 332 -6.31 1.94 11.94
CA GLU A 332 -7.32 2.98 11.82
C GLU A 332 -7.91 3.38 13.17
N ALA A 333 -8.14 2.41 14.06
CA ALA A 333 -8.67 2.65 15.40
C ALA A 333 -7.68 3.42 16.28
N LEU A 334 -6.38 3.16 16.12
CA LEU A 334 -5.30 3.85 16.83
C LEU A 334 -4.87 5.17 16.19
N GLY A 335 -5.39 5.49 14.99
CA GLY A 335 -5.16 6.78 14.33
C GLY A 335 -3.85 6.87 13.52
N HIS A 336 -3.25 5.75 13.14
CA HIS A 336 -2.09 5.72 12.24
C HIS A 336 -2.48 6.12 10.82
N ARG A 337 -1.86 7.19 10.31
CA ARG A 337 -2.26 7.90 9.09
C ARG A 337 -1.06 8.34 8.26
N GLU A 338 -0.04 7.52 8.18
CA GLU A 338 1.17 7.87 7.45
C GLU A 338 0.86 7.98 5.94
N PHE A 339 1.24 9.12 5.37
CA PHE A 339 1.04 9.46 3.96
C PHE A 339 2.33 10.07 3.44
N VAL A 340 3.03 9.34 2.58
CA VAL A 340 4.38 9.71 2.13
C VAL A 340 4.42 9.65 0.61
N LEU A 341 4.76 10.78 0.00
CA LEU A 341 4.93 10.88 -1.44
C LEU A 341 6.33 10.37 -1.82
N THR A 342 6.39 9.45 -2.78
CA THR A 342 7.67 9.00 -3.34
C THR A 342 8.32 10.13 -4.14
N ARG A 343 9.62 10.33 -3.92
CA ARG A 343 10.46 11.29 -4.66
C ARG A 343 11.49 10.55 -5.50
N LEU A 344 11.74 11.04 -6.71
CA LEU A 344 12.75 10.52 -7.64
C LEU A 344 14.02 11.36 -7.64
N TYR A 345 13.90 12.66 -7.37
CA TYR A 345 15.00 13.63 -7.42
C TYR A 345 15.00 14.54 -6.20
N GLU A 346 16.14 15.17 -5.94
CA GLU A 346 16.21 16.34 -5.05
C GLU A 346 15.32 17.47 -5.60
N SER A 347 14.85 18.36 -4.72
CA SER A 347 14.03 19.50 -5.16
C SER A 347 14.95 20.57 -5.76
N ALA A 348 14.44 21.27 -6.78
CA ALA A 348 15.17 22.31 -7.52
C ALA A 348 15.57 23.52 -6.66
#